data_AF-A0A819XBZ8-F1
#
_entry.id   AF-A0A819XBZ8-F1
#
_cell.length_a   1.000
_cell.length_b   1.000
_cell.length_c   1.000
_cell.angle_alpha   90.00
_cell.angle_beta   90.00
_cell.angle_gamma   90.00
#
_symmetry.space_group_name_H-M   'P 1'
#
loop_
_entity.id
_entity.type
_entity.pdbx_description
1 polymer ?
#
loop_
_entity_poly.entity_id
_entity_poly.type
_entity_poly.pdbx_seq_one_letter_code
_entity_poly.pdbx_strand_id
1 'polypeptide(L)'
;VSLIICIGGGQLGQMPSQGQDVRWIPVDIAALSVVDIALQDYIESDDVHHVLNPHSITWSTFLDYLKKAGLHFRIVNPVEWLDMVLKSETALVKLSSFFDTFFTSKTGFQISEYETVKTEARSEYLHSCPSINVDLIHKYLKFWHDTGFLTNGYP
;
A
#
# COMPACT_ATOMS: atom_id res chain seq x y z
N VAL A 1 -0.06 4.29 -4.67
CA VAL A 1 0.79 4.37 -3.45
C VAL A 1 2.29 4.25 -3.75
N SER A 2 2.76 3.38 -4.65
CA SER A 2 4.20 3.34 -5.02
C SER A 2 4.82 4.70 -5.37
N LEU A 3 4.09 5.56 -6.09
CA LEU A 3 4.52 6.95 -6.39
C LEU A 3 4.69 7.81 -5.13
N ILE A 4 3.82 7.68 -4.12
CA ILE A 4 3.95 8.45 -2.87
C ILE A 4 5.24 8.08 -2.13
N ILE A 5 5.64 6.81 -2.22
CA ILE A 5 6.87 6.30 -1.61
C ILE A 5 8.09 6.76 -2.40
N CYS A 6 8.12 6.47 -3.71
CA CYS A 6 9.32 6.67 -4.53
C CYS A 6 9.59 8.15 -4.80
N ILE A 7 8.54 8.92 -5.08
CA ILE A 7 8.66 10.35 -5.36
C ILE A 7 8.51 11.16 -4.08
N GLY A 8 7.48 10.90 -3.26
CA GLY A 8 7.26 11.66 -2.03
C GLY A 8 8.37 11.39 -1.01
N GLY A 9 8.47 10.14 -0.55
CA GLY A 9 9.51 9.72 0.39
C GLY A 9 10.93 9.79 -0.19
N GLY A 10 11.15 9.26 -1.39
CA GLY A 10 12.48 9.19 -2.01
C GLY A 10 12.96 10.53 -2.58
N GLN A 11 12.34 11.01 -3.67
CA GLN A 11 12.81 12.19 -4.39
C GLN A 11 12.60 13.51 -3.63
N LEU A 12 11.42 13.70 -3.04
CA LEU A 12 11.06 14.91 -2.32
C LEU A 12 11.50 14.86 -0.85
N GLY A 13 11.79 13.67 -0.33
CA GLY A 13 12.25 13.48 1.05
C GLY A 13 11.16 13.66 2.10
N GLN A 14 9.87 13.64 1.74
CA GLN A 14 8.77 13.95 2.65
C GLN A 14 7.56 13.03 2.47
N MET A 15 6.95 12.65 3.61
CA MET A 15 5.73 11.87 3.65
C MET A 15 4.68 12.57 4.53
N PRO A 16 3.39 12.47 4.19
CA PRO A 16 2.32 13.03 5.02
C PRO A 16 2.15 12.21 6.30
N SER A 17 1.91 12.87 7.42
CA SER A 17 1.70 12.24 8.73
C SER A 17 0.41 11.44 8.83
N GLN A 18 -0.56 11.76 7.98
CA GLN A 18 -1.85 11.10 7.89
C GLN A 18 -1.97 10.40 6.54
N GLY A 19 -2.70 9.30 6.55
CA GLY A 19 -2.94 8.47 5.37
C GLY A 19 -3.87 7.34 5.75
N GLN A 20 -4.17 6.51 4.75
CA GLN A 20 -5.02 5.35 4.94
C GLN A 20 -4.20 4.18 5.46
N ASP A 21 -4.81 3.37 6.32
CA ASP A 21 -4.27 2.08 6.72
C ASP A 21 -3.98 1.20 5.50
N VAL A 22 -2.88 0.46 5.58
CA VAL A 22 -2.31 -0.28 4.47
C VAL A 22 -2.69 -1.75 4.60
N ARG A 23 -3.43 -2.25 3.61
CA ARG A 23 -3.85 -3.66 3.48
C ARG A 23 -3.42 -4.20 2.12
N TRP A 24 -2.12 -4.41 1.96
CA TRP A 24 -1.54 -4.91 0.72
C TRP A 24 -1.39 -6.41 0.73
N ILE A 25 -1.80 -7.03 -0.35
CA ILE A 25 -1.58 -8.45 -0.61
C ILE A 25 -0.43 -8.61 -1.61
N PRO A 26 0.58 -9.46 -1.32
CA PRO A 26 1.55 -9.86 -2.33
C PRO A 26 0.86 -10.48 -3.54
N VAL A 27 1.28 -10.09 -4.76
CA VAL A 27 0.58 -10.49 -6.00
C VAL A 27 0.61 -12.00 -6.24
N ASP A 28 1.69 -12.66 -5.81
CA ASP A 28 1.85 -14.11 -5.83
C ASP A 28 0.82 -14.79 -4.92
N ILE A 29 0.61 -14.29 -3.71
CA ILE A 29 -0.41 -14.81 -2.79
C ILE A 29 -1.81 -14.60 -3.35
N ALA A 30 -2.09 -13.42 -3.92
CA ALA A 30 -3.37 -13.13 -4.55
C ALA A 30 -3.65 -14.09 -5.70
N ALA A 31 -2.68 -14.31 -6.59
CA ALA A 31 -2.81 -15.20 -7.73
C ALA A 31 -3.00 -16.66 -7.30
N LEU A 32 -2.18 -17.15 -6.36
CA LEU A 32 -2.30 -18.50 -5.82
C LEU A 32 -3.64 -18.73 -5.14
N SER A 33 -4.14 -17.74 -4.40
CA SER A 33 -5.47 -17.81 -3.78
C SER A 33 -6.58 -17.92 -4.82
N VAL A 34 -6.53 -17.13 -5.90
CA VAL A 34 -7.52 -17.22 -6.97
C VAL A 34 -7.51 -18.60 -7.62
N VAL A 35 -6.32 -19.16 -7.88
CA VAL A 35 -6.19 -20.50 -8.45
C VAL A 35 -6.71 -21.58 -7.50
N ASP A 36 -6.37 -21.49 -6.22
CA ASP A 36 -6.78 -22.45 -5.18
C ASP A 36 -8.31 -22.47 -5.05
N ILE A 37 -8.93 -21.30 -4.99
CA ILE A 37 -10.39 -21.12 -4.97
C ILE A 37 -11.01 -21.70 -6.24
N ALA A 38 -10.57 -21.26 -7.42
CA ALA A 38 -11.20 -21.61 -8.70
C ALA A 38 -11.15 -23.10 -9.06
N LEU A 39 -10.23 -23.88 -8.49
CA LEU A 39 -10.07 -25.31 -8.75
C LEU A 39 -10.83 -26.22 -7.77
N GLN A 40 -11.50 -25.66 -6.77
CA GLN A 40 -12.28 -26.43 -5.81
C GLN A 40 -13.67 -26.79 -6.32
N ASP A 41 -14.27 -27.80 -5.69
CA ASP A 41 -15.66 -28.16 -5.93
C ASP A 41 -16.60 -27.16 -5.23
N TYR A 42 -17.64 -26.75 -5.94
CA TYR A 42 -18.66 -25.84 -5.44
C TYR A 42 -20.02 -26.50 -5.41
N ILE A 43 -20.72 -26.36 -4.28
CA ILE A 43 -22.10 -26.84 -4.11
C ILE A 43 -23.09 -25.83 -4.74
N GLU A 44 -22.75 -24.55 -4.72
CA GLU A 44 -23.56 -23.45 -5.28
C GLU A 44 -22.87 -22.84 -6.51
N SER A 45 -23.65 -22.37 -7.49
CA SER A 45 -23.11 -21.83 -8.75
C SER A 45 -22.47 -20.44 -8.62
N ASP A 46 -22.84 -19.67 -7.60
CA ASP A 46 -22.44 -18.27 -7.45
C ASP A 46 -21.76 -18.04 -6.08
N ASP A 47 -20.46 -18.31 -5.99
CA ASP A 47 -19.69 -18.12 -4.76
C ASP A 47 -18.72 -16.93 -4.85
N VAL A 48 -18.98 -15.87 -4.09
CA VAL A 48 -18.16 -14.64 -4.09
C VAL A 48 -17.09 -14.69 -2.98
N HIS A 49 -15.85 -14.40 -3.36
CA HIS A 49 -14.68 -14.38 -2.46
C HIS A 49 -13.96 -13.03 -2.50
N HIS A 50 -13.61 -12.49 -1.33
CA HIS A 50 -12.72 -11.34 -1.23
C HIS A 50 -11.27 -11.80 -1.11
N VAL A 51 -10.44 -11.43 -2.08
CA VAL A 51 -9.00 -11.75 -2.10
C VAL A 51 -8.22 -10.50 -1.68
N LEU A 52 -8.05 -10.33 -0.37
CA LEU A 52 -7.39 -9.19 0.27
C LEU A 52 -6.49 -9.73 1.38
N ASN A 53 -5.44 -8.99 1.75
CA ASN A 53 -4.63 -9.38 2.91
C ASN A 53 -5.52 -9.33 4.18
N PRO A 54 -5.65 -10.43 4.94
CA PRO A 54 -6.44 -10.44 6.18
C PRO A 54 -5.92 -9.46 7.24
N HIS A 55 -4.66 -9.03 7.10
CA HIS A 55 -4.00 -8.12 8.01
C HIS A 55 -3.87 -6.72 7.42
N SER A 56 -4.29 -5.71 8.18
CA SER A 56 -3.98 -4.30 7.92
C SER A 56 -3.00 -3.74 8.94
N ILE A 57 -2.17 -2.82 8.51
CA ILE A 57 -1.32 -2.01 9.40
C ILE A 57 -1.72 -0.55 9.32
N THR A 58 -1.53 0.19 10.41
CA THR A 58 -1.82 1.62 10.41
C THR A 58 -0.87 2.39 9.50
N TRP A 59 -1.31 3.54 8.98
CA TRP A 59 -0.42 4.43 8.22
C TRP A 59 0.87 4.77 8.96
N SER A 60 0.79 5.05 10.27
CA SER A 60 1.96 5.34 11.10
C SER A 60 2.95 4.17 11.20
N THR A 61 2.44 2.94 11.35
CA THR A 61 3.25 1.71 11.35
C THR A 61 3.93 1.51 10.00
N PHE A 62 3.22 1.79 8.90
CA PHE A 62 3.77 1.73 7.56
C PHE A 62 4.92 2.72 7.35
N LEU A 63 4.79 3.97 7.83
CA LEU A 63 5.88 4.96 7.78
C LEU A 63 7.10 4.51 8.59
N ASP A 64 6.90 3.88 9.76
CA ASP A 64 7.99 3.31 10.56
C ASP A 64 8.69 2.16 9.82
N TYR A 65 7.95 1.27 9.16
CA TYR A 65 8.52 0.19 8.36
C TYR A 65 9.32 0.70 7.17
N LEU A 66 8.86 1.74 6.47
CA LEU A 66 9.63 2.37 5.40
C LEU A 66 10.98 2.89 5.90
N LYS A 67 11.01 3.55 7.07
CA LYS A 67 12.25 4.04 7.68
C LYS A 67 13.18 2.90 8.09
N LYS A 68 12.64 1.88 8.77
CA LYS A 68 13.41 0.69 9.17
C LYS A 68 13.96 -0.09 7.98
N ALA A 69 13.24 -0.08 6.85
CA ALA A 69 13.68 -0.71 5.61
C ALA A 69 14.76 0.08 4.86
N GLY A 70 15.06 1.31 5.27
CA GLY A 70 16.16 2.14 4.75
C GLY A 70 15.75 3.43 4.03
N LEU A 71 14.45 3.75 3.93
CA LEU A 71 13.99 4.98 3.28
C LEU A 71 14.09 6.18 4.22
N HIS A 72 14.80 7.23 3.80
CA HIS A 72 15.01 8.45 4.56
C HIS A 72 14.05 9.55 4.11
N PHE A 73 13.16 9.98 5.01
CA PHE A 73 12.23 11.09 4.77
C PHE A 73 11.79 11.75 6.08
N ARG A 74 11.36 13.01 5.98
CA ARG A 74 10.67 13.72 7.06
C ARG A 74 9.16 13.49 6.99
N ILE A 75 8.51 13.45 8.14
CA ILE A 75 7.05 13.37 8.24
C ILE A 75 6.54 14.79 8.42
N VAL A 76 5.59 15.22 7.58
CA VAL A 76 5.02 16.59 7.58
C VAL A 76 3.50 16.54 7.62
N ASN A 77 2.86 17.69 7.89
CA ASN A 77 1.40 17.77 7.81
C ASN A 77 0.92 17.54 6.36
N PRO A 78 -0.24 16.89 6.11
CA PRO A 78 -0.75 16.67 4.77
C PRO A 78 -0.90 17.91 3.88
N VAL A 79 -1.26 19.06 4.46
CA VAL A 79 -1.37 20.33 3.73
C VAL A 79 0.01 20.81 3.27
N GLU A 80 1.01 20.77 4.15
CA GLU A 80 2.41 21.07 3.80
C GLU A 80 2.93 20.13 2.72
N TRP A 81 2.61 18.84 2.84
CA TRP A 81 3.01 17.83 1.85
C TRP A 81 2.39 18.12 0.48
N LEU A 82 1.10 18.45 0.42
CA LEU A 82 0.40 18.76 -0.82
C LEU A 82 0.95 20.05 -1.47
N ASP A 83 1.20 21.08 -0.68
CA ASP A 83 1.83 22.32 -1.15
C ASP A 83 3.21 22.06 -1.77
N MET A 84 4.01 21.19 -1.15
CA MET A 84 5.28 20.75 -1.69
C MET A 84 5.09 19.99 -3.01
N VAL A 85 4.15 19.05 -3.08
CA VAL A 85 3.85 18.30 -4.30
C VAL A 85 3.47 19.24 -5.44
N LEU A 86 2.59 20.21 -5.19
CA LEU A 86 2.13 21.20 -6.18
C LEU A 86 3.25 22.10 -6.69
N LYS A 87 4.24 22.41 -5.85
CA LYS A 87 5.42 23.20 -6.22
C LYS A 87 6.53 22.36 -6.86
N SER A 88 6.43 21.04 -6.80
CA SER A 88 7.40 20.13 -7.42
C SER A 88 7.13 20.01 -8.92
N GLU A 89 8.14 19.67 -9.72
CA GLU A 89 7.95 19.31 -11.15
C GLU A 89 7.83 17.79 -11.34
N THR A 90 7.43 17.07 -10.29
CA THR A 90 7.42 15.60 -10.29
C THR A 90 6.13 15.03 -10.85
N ALA A 91 6.12 13.72 -11.15
CA ALA A 91 4.92 13.04 -11.60
C ALA A 91 3.78 13.04 -10.54
N LEU A 92 4.06 13.34 -9.27
CA LEU A 92 3.03 13.45 -8.22
C LEU A 92 2.07 14.62 -8.46
N VAL A 93 2.48 15.68 -9.16
CA VAL A 93 1.61 16.82 -9.49
C VAL A 93 0.35 16.37 -10.22
N LYS A 94 0.47 15.33 -11.07
CA LYS A 94 -0.65 14.77 -11.83
C LYS A 94 -1.73 14.12 -10.95
N LEU A 95 -1.40 13.82 -9.70
CA LEU A 95 -2.29 13.24 -8.69
C LEU A 95 -2.69 14.26 -7.61
N SER A 96 -2.38 15.54 -7.78
CA SER A 96 -2.64 16.57 -6.76
C SER A 96 -4.12 16.69 -6.40
N SER A 97 -5.03 16.64 -7.38
CA SER A 97 -6.49 16.65 -7.13
C SER A 97 -6.97 15.44 -6.35
N PHE A 98 -6.37 14.26 -6.59
CA PHE A 98 -6.62 13.06 -5.82
C PHE A 98 -6.16 13.25 -4.36
N PHE A 99 -4.95 13.77 -4.14
CA PHE A 99 -4.42 14.00 -2.80
C PHE A 99 -5.16 15.09 -2.04
N ASP A 100 -5.55 16.17 -2.71
CA ASP A 100 -6.38 17.22 -2.14
C ASP A 100 -7.70 16.62 -1.61
N THR A 101 -8.40 15.85 -2.43
CA THR A 101 -9.62 15.14 -2.01
C THR A 101 -9.34 14.19 -0.85
N PHE A 102 -8.26 13.42 -0.94
CA PHE A 102 -7.90 12.42 0.05
C PHE A 102 -7.59 13.01 1.44
N PHE A 103 -6.94 14.18 1.50
CA PHE A 103 -6.56 14.82 2.76
C PHE A 103 -7.58 15.85 3.29
N THR A 104 -8.40 16.46 2.43
CA THR A 104 -9.33 17.53 2.83
C THR A 104 -10.79 17.08 2.94
N SER A 105 -11.16 15.94 2.33
CA SER A 105 -12.54 15.48 2.35
C SER A 105 -13.00 15.13 3.77
N LYS A 106 -14.01 15.87 4.25
CA LYS A 106 -14.65 15.65 5.56
C LYS A 106 -15.43 14.34 5.64
N THR A 107 -15.83 13.75 4.51
CA THR A 107 -16.51 12.45 4.47
C THR A 107 -15.53 11.28 4.55
N GLY A 108 -14.22 11.56 4.51
CA GLY A 108 -13.17 10.57 4.38
C GLY A 108 -13.21 9.86 3.02
N PHE A 109 -12.08 9.29 2.62
CA PHE A 109 -12.11 8.21 1.64
C PHE A 109 -12.72 7.00 2.38
N GLN A 110 -13.97 6.64 2.10
CA GLN A 110 -14.62 5.47 2.69
C GLN A 110 -14.10 4.23 1.97
N ILE A 111 -13.16 3.52 2.59
CA ILE A 111 -12.81 2.18 2.13
C ILE A 111 -13.77 1.22 2.79
N SER A 112 -14.52 0.50 1.96
CA SER A 112 -15.34 -0.60 2.42
C SER A 112 -14.44 -1.64 3.12
N GLU A 113 -14.76 -1.95 4.37
CA GLU A 113 -14.17 -3.10 5.03
C GLU A 113 -14.79 -4.36 4.46
N TYR A 114 -13.94 -5.22 3.94
CA TYR A 114 -14.32 -6.51 3.37
C TYR A 114 -13.76 -7.62 4.25
N GLU A 115 -14.64 -8.53 4.65
CA GLU A 115 -14.28 -9.72 5.41
C GLU A 115 -13.60 -10.76 4.49
N THR A 116 -12.58 -11.43 5.01
CA THR A 116 -11.82 -12.47 4.30
C THR A 116 -12.04 -13.89 4.82
N VAL A 117 -12.77 -14.07 5.94
CA VAL A 117 -12.96 -15.35 6.65
C VAL A 117 -13.36 -16.49 5.71
N LYS A 118 -14.35 -16.24 4.85
CA LYS A 118 -14.82 -17.23 3.86
C LYS A 118 -13.73 -17.64 2.89
N THR A 119 -12.92 -16.69 2.43
CA THR A 119 -11.84 -16.95 1.49
C THR A 119 -10.66 -17.63 2.17
N GLU A 120 -10.33 -17.25 3.40
CA GLU A 120 -9.29 -17.91 4.23
C GLU A 120 -9.64 -19.36 4.51
N ALA A 121 -10.92 -19.68 4.72
CA ALA A 121 -11.37 -21.07 4.88
C ALA A 121 -11.20 -21.93 3.61
N ARG A 122 -11.05 -21.31 2.44
CA ARG A 122 -10.90 -22.00 1.15
C ARG A 122 -9.48 -21.93 0.58
N SER A 123 -8.73 -20.87 0.84
CA SER A 123 -7.38 -20.70 0.30
C SER A 123 -6.35 -20.72 1.43
N GLU A 124 -5.51 -21.76 1.46
CA GLU A 124 -4.42 -21.84 2.43
C GLU A 124 -3.41 -20.70 2.21
N TYR A 125 -3.24 -20.25 0.96
CA TYR A 125 -2.37 -19.12 0.65
C TYR A 125 -2.87 -17.81 1.26
N LEU A 126 -4.19 -17.60 1.29
CA LEU A 126 -4.76 -16.41 1.91
C LEU A 126 -4.75 -16.52 3.43
N HIS A 127 -5.05 -17.70 3.95
CA HIS A 127 -5.00 -17.99 5.39
C HIS A 127 -3.61 -17.76 5.98
N SER A 128 -2.58 -18.26 5.29
CA SER A 128 -1.17 -18.10 5.66
C SER A 128 -0.54 -16.79 5.14
N CYS A 129 -1.34 -15.84 4.63
CA CYS A 129 -0.82 -14.57 4.12
C CYS A 129 -0.19 -13.74 5.25
N PRO A 130 1.10 -13.38 5.17
CA PRO A 130 1.73 -12.61 6.22
C PRO A 130 1.20 -11.18 6.25
N SER A 131 1.19 -10.59 7.44
CA SER A 131 1.06 -9.14 7.58
C SER A 131 2.24 -8.44 6.91
N ILE A 132 2.01 -7.21 6.44
CA ILE A 132 3.08 -6.35 5.93
C ILE A 132 4.13 -6.20 7.05
N ASN A 133 5.40 -6.43 6.70
CA ASN A 133 6.52 -6.31 7.61
C ASN A 133 7.69 -5.57 6.94
N VAL A 134 8.75 -5.30 7.71
CA VAL A 134 9.91 -4.54 7.24
C VAL A 134 10.61 -5.26 6.07
N ASP A 135 10.70 -6.59 6.10
CA ASP A 135 11.37 -7.36 5.05
C ASP A 135 10.66 -7.26 3.69
N LEU A 136 9.33 -7.31 3.69
CA LEU A 136 8.52 -7.11 2.49
C LEU A 136 8.68 -5.69 1.94
N ILE A 137 8.66 -4.68 2.81
CA ILE A 137 8.89 -3.30 2.41
C ILE A 137 10.29 -3.12 1.84
N HIS A 138 11.31 -3.70 2.47
CA HIS A 138 12.68 -3.68 1.98
C HIS A 138 12.79 -4.31 0.59
N LYS A 139 12.13 -5.46 0.36
CA LYS A 139 12.07 -6.11 -0.96
C LYS A 139 11.49 -5.18 -2.04
N TYR A 140 10.43 -4.43 -1.73
CA TYR A 140 9.84 -3.47 -2.67
C TYR A 140 10.73 -2.26 -2.92
N LEU A 141 11.27 -1.65 -1.86
CA LEU A 141 12.19 -0.52 -1.99
C LEU A 141 13.43 -0.89 -2.82
N LYS A 142 14.02 -2.06 -2.54
CA LYS A 142 15.14 -2.60 -3.31
C LYS A 142 14.79 -2.76 -4.78
N PHE A 143 13.64 -3.38 -5.10
CA PHE A 143 13.21 -3.56 -6.48
C PHE A 143 13.01 -2.21 -7.20
N TRP A 144 12.38 -1.22 -6.55
CA TRP A 144 12.19 0.10 -7.14
C TRP A 144 13.51 0.86 -7.29
N HIS A 145 14.46 0.67 -6.38
CA HIS A 145 15.80 1.23 -6.50
C HIS A 145 16.57 0.62 -7.67
N ASP A 146 16.63 -0.71 -7.75
CA ASP A 146 17.35 -1.44 -8.79
C ASP A 146 16.79 -1.16 -10.21
N THR A 147 15.51 -0.81 -10.31
CA THR A 147 14.84 -0.44 -11.58
C THR A 147 14.91 1.05 -11.91
N GLY A 148 15.52 1.87 -11.04
CA GLY A 148 15.63 3.32 -11.20
C GLY A 148 14.32 4.08 -10.97
N PHE A 149 13.29 3.45 -10.41
CA PHE A 149 12.04 4.10 -10.05
C PHE A 149 12.15 4.86 -8.72
N LEU A 150 12.92 4.34 -7.77
CA LEU A 150 13.33 5.01 -6.55
C LEU A 150 14.78 5.47 -6.70
N THR A 151 14.99 6.77 -6.87
CA THR A 151 16.32 7.31 -7.24
C THR A 151 17.09 7.92 -6.08
N ASN A 152 16.41 8.30 -4.99
CA ASN A 152 16.98 9.02 -3.85
C ASN A 152 16.43 8.48 -2.53
N GLY A 153 17.14 8.74 -1.42
CA GLY A 153 16.64 8.49 -0.07
C GLY A 153 16.69 7.03 0.39
N TYR A 154 17.21 6.12 -0.44
CA TYR A 154 17.41 4.70 -0.12
C TYR A 154 18.85 4.31 -0.43
N PRO A 155 19.52 3.51 0.43
CA PRO A 155 20.93 3.14 0.28
C PRO A 155 21.22 2.20 -0.90
#